data_AF-A0A3S4EYK8-F1
#
_entry.id   AF-A0A3S4EYK8-F1
#
_cell.length_a   1.000
_cell.length_b   1.000
_cell.length_c   1.000
_cell.angle_alpha   90.00
_cell.angle_beta   90.00
_cell.angle_gamma   90.00
#
_symmetry.space_group_name_H-M   'P 1'
#
loop_
_entity.id
_entity.type
_entity.pdbx_description
1 polymer ?
#
loop_
_entity_poly.entity_id
_entity_poly.type
_entity_poly.pdbx_seq_one_letter_code
_entity_poly.pdbx_strand_id
1 'polypeptide(L)'
;MRRFLFISLDEVNDGGFNFLTPNGIKLKIDKSTYSLRTVKFSGTNGFALATRCEIDNKKYFEPSYYSNEKEHSERFEFIIELKELYAQRIVEEYSSSLSRVGLDEPEWVRRLN
;
A
#
# COMPACT_ATOMS: atom_id res chain seq x y z
N MET A 1 -12.35 -14.21 0.31
CA MET A 1 -11.93 -12.91 -0.27
C MET A 1 -11.06 -12.19 0.77
N ARG A 2 -9.81 -11.85 0.43
CA ARG A 2 -8.91 -11.13 1.36
C ARG A 2 -8.84 -9.66 0.97
N ARG A 3 -8.82 -8.77 1.97
CA ARG A 3 -8.64 -7.33 1.78
C ARG A 3 -7.21 -6.99 2.14
N PHE A 4 -6.55 -6.23 1.29
CA PHE A 4 -5.20 -5.76 1.52
C PHE A 4 -5.23 -4.26 1.70
N LEU A 5 -4.48 -3.78 2.69
CA LEU A 5 -4.23 -2.36 2.90
C LEU A 5 -3.01 -1.97 2.08
N PHE A 6 -3.15 -0.95 1.25
CA PHE A 6 -2.04 -0.37 0.51
C PHE A 6 -1.61 0.90 1.22
N ILE A 7 -0.35 0.91 1.64
CA ILE A 7 0.30 2.08 2.19
C ILE A 7 1.01 2.76 1.02
N SER A 8 0.68 4.03 0.77
CA SER A 8 1.31 4.82 -0.26
C SER A 8 2.75 5.15 0.12
N LEU A 9 3.63 5.11 -0.88
CA LEU A 9 5.05 5.39 -0.73
C LEU A 9 5.44 6.50 -1.69
N ASP A 10 6.15 7.50 -1.19
CA ASP A 10 6.71 8.59 -1.99
C ASP A 10 8.17 8.30 -2.33
N GLU A 11 8.56 8.57 -3.57
CA GLU A 11 9.96 8.57 -3.97
C GLU A 11 10.66 9.83 -3.42
N VAL A 12 11.78 9.62 -2.72
CA VAL A 12 12.53 10.69 -2.08
C VAL A 12 13.98 10.68 -2.55
N ASN A 13 14.41 11.75 -3.22
CA ASN A 13 15.79 11.88 -3.68
C ASN A 13 16.75 12.21 -2.51
N ASP A 14 16.31 13.10 -1.62
CA ASP A 14 17.09 13.56 -0.46
C ASP A 14 16.22 13.63 0.80
N GLY A 15 16.71 13.05 1.90
CA GLY A 15 15.99 12.98 3.18
C GLY A 15 15.85 11.58 3.77
N GLY A 16 15.15 11.48 4.89
CA GLY A 16 14.88 10.21 5.58
C GLY A 16 13.93 9.33 4.76
N PHE A 17 14.35 8.08 4.51
CA PHE A 17 13.60 7.07 3.76
C PHE A 17 13.31 5.85 4.64
N ASN A 18 12.28 5.09 4.28
CA ASN A 18 11.91 3.85 4.97
C ASN A 18 12.37 2.60 4.21
N PHE A 19 12.37 2.64 2.88
CA PHE A 19 12.75 1.51 2.03
C PHE A 19 13.79 1.94 0.99
N LEU A 20 14.70 1.02 0.68
CA LEU A 20 15.61 1.12 -0.45
C LEU A 20 15.33 -0.06 -1.36
N THR A 21 14.89 0.22 -2.58
CA THR A 21 14.65 -0.83 -3.58
C THR A 21 15.99 -1.35 -4.14
N PRO A 22 16.03 -2.57 -4.71
CA PRO A 22 17.23 -3.09 -5.39
C PRO A 22 17.73 -2.18 -6.51
N ASN A 23 16.86 -1.35 -7.09
CA ASN A 23 17.18 -0.40 -8.15
C ASN A 23 17.77 0.93 -7.62
N GLY A 24 17.96 1.06 -6.31
CA GLY A 24 18.50 2.27 -5.67
C GLY A 24 17.46 3.36 -5.38
N ILE A 25 16.19 3.13 -5.72
CA ILE A 25 15.09 4.08 -5.44
C ILE A 25 14.80 4.06 -3.94
N LYS A 26 14.84 5.23 -3.31
CA LYS A 26 14.50 5.44 -1.90
C LYS A 26 13.02 5.80 -1.80
N LEU A 27 12.30 5.06 -0.95
CA LEU A 27 10.87 5.24 -0.74
C LEU A 27 10.59 5.59 0.72
N LYS A 28 9.71 6.55 0.92
CA LYS A 28 9.23 6.98 2.24
C LYS A 28 7.75 6.69 2.37
N ILE A 29 7.31 6.28 3.56
CA ILE A 29 5.90 6.04 3.82
C ILE A 29 5.16 7.37 3.86
N ASP A 30 4.14 7.51 3.01
CA ASP A 30 3.16 8.59 3.14
C ASP A 30 2.18 8.24 4.26
N LYS A 31 2.12 9.11 5.27
CA LYS A 31 1.25 8.96 6.45
C LYS A 31 -0.08 9.68 6.29
N SER A 32 -0.31 10.33 5.15
CA SER A 32 -1.56 11.05 4.90
C SER A 32 -2.73 10.05 4.75
N THR A 33 -3.82 10.34 5.45
CA THR A 33 -4.98 9.44 5.54
C THR A 33 -5.75 9.33 4.22
N TYR A 34 -5.61 10.34 3.36
CA TYR A 34 -6.29 10.44 2.06
C TYR A 34 -5.72 9.48 1.01
N SER A 35 -4.50 8.99 1.21
CA SER A 35 -3.80 8.13 0.26
C SER A 35 -4.15 6.64 0.42
N LEU A 36 -4.98 6.27 1.41
CA LEU A 36 -5.35 4.89 1.69
C LEU A 36 -6.35 4.34 0.67
N ARG A 37 -5.90 3.39 -0.14
CA ARG A 37 -6.77 2.64 -1.07
C ARG A 37 -6.89 1.18 -0.65
N THR A 38 -8.12 0.66 -0.65
CA THR A 38 -8.35 -0.78 -0.54
C THR A 38 -8.40 -1.38 -1.95
N VAL A 39 -7.52 -2.33 -2.22
CA VAL A 39 -7.53 -3.09 -3.48
C VAL A 39 -7.89 -4.53 -3.18
N LYS A 40 -8.78 -5.10 -4.00
CA LYS A 40 -9.30 -6.45 -3.85
C LYS A 40 -8.54 -7.37 -4.80
N PHE A 41 -8.08 -8.50 -4.30
CA PHE A 41 -7.47 -9.56 -5.12
C PHE A 41 -8.32 -10.82 -5.05
N SER A 42 -8.58 -11.41 -6.21
CA SER A 42 -9.08 -12.77 -6.31
C SER A 42 -7.96 -13.74 -5.99
N GLY A 43 -8.22 -14.66 -5.07
CA GLY A 43 -7.24 -15.65 -4.65
C GLY A 43 -7.82 -17.06 -4.70
N THR A 44 -6.98 -18.04 -4.99
CA THR A 44 -7.32 -19.47 -4.98
C THR A 44 -6.82 -20.07 -3.67
N ASN A 45 -7.66 -20.84 -2.97
CA ASN A 45 -7.34 -21.44 -1.67
C ASN A 45 -6.85 -20.45 -0.60
N GLY A 46 -7.30 -19.19 -0.67
CA GLY A 46 -6.91 -18.13 0.24
C GLY A 46 -5.61 -17.41 -0.14
N PHE A 47 -4.90 -17.80 -1.19
CA PHE A 47 -3.66 -17.12 -1.62
C PHE A 47 -3.94 -16.18 -2.79
N ALA A 48 -3.39 -14.96 -2.74
CA ALA A 48 -3.33 -14.09 -3.91
C ALA A 48 -2.24 -14.61 -4.85
N LEU A 49 -2.55 -14.82 -6.12
CA LEU A 49 -1.62 -15.36 -7.11
C LEU A 49 -0.94 -14.21 -7.87
N ALA A 50 0.38 -14.30 -8.01
CA ALA A 50 1.14 -13.42 -8.90
C ALA A 50 1.36 -14.14 -10.24
N THR A 51 1.18 -13.43 -11.34
CA THR A 51 1.50 -13.90 -12.68
C THR A 51 2.94 -13.52 -13.00
N ARG A 52 3.76 -14.49 -13.44
CA ARG A 52 5.10 -14.22 -13.95
C ARG A 52 4.98 -13.78 -15.41
N CYS A 53 5.51 -12.61 -15.75
CA CYS A 53 5.66 -12.22 -17.13
C CYS A 53 6.92 -12.87 -17.70
N GLU A 54 6.78 -13.64 -18.78
CA GLU A 54 7.89 -14.36 -19.41
C GLU A 54 8.89 -13.42 -20.10
N ILE A 55 8.45 -12.22 -20.50
CA ILE A 55 9.25 -11.24 -21.22
C ILE A 55 10.25 -10.55 -20.29
N ASP A 56 9.78 -10.03 -19.15
CA ASP A 56 10.59 -9.21 -18.24
C ASP A 56 11.08 -9.97 -17.01
N ASN A 57 10.72 -11.26 -16.87
CA ASN A 57 10.99 -12.08 -15.68
C ASN A 57 10.47 -11.48 -14.35
N LYS A 58 9.57 -10.49 -14.46
CA LYS A 58 8.93 -9.81 -13.33
C LYS A 58 7.64 -10.51 -12.93
N LYS A 59 7.29 -10.40 -11.65
CA LYS A 59 6.03 -10.92 -11.10
C LYS A 59 5.05 -9.78 -10.90
N TYR A 60 3.82 -9.96 -11.36
CA TYR A 60 2.76 -8.96 -11.27
C TYR A 60 1.54 -9.50 -10.54
N PHE A 61 0.89 -8.65 -9.76
CA PHE A 61 -0.42 -8.90 -9.19
C PHE A 61 -1.47 -8.09 -9.95
N GLU A 62 -2.53 -8.78 -10.38
CA GLU A 62 -3.67 -8.16 -11.04
C GLU A 62 -4.84 -8.09 -10.05
N PRO A 63 -5.36 -6.89 -9.75
CA PRO A 63 -6.51 -6.70 -8.88
C PRO A 63 -7.80 -7.18 -9.55
N SER A 64 -8.71 -7.72 -8.74
CA SER A 64 -10.05 -8.08 -9.17
C SER A 64 -10.98 -6.88 -8.97
N TYR A 65 -11.32 -6.17 -10.04
CA TYR A 65 -12.37 -5.14 -10.03
C TYR A 65 -13.73 -5.75 -10.41
N TYR A 66 -14.81 -5.20 -9.85
CA TYR A 66 -16.19 -5.60 -10.19
C TYR A 66 -16.70 -4.91 -11.46
N SER A 67 -16.04 -3.83 -11.90
CA SER A 67 -16.40 -3.08 -13.10
C SER A 67 -15.85 -3.78 -14.35
N ASN A 68 -16.71 -3.98 -15.34
CA ASN A 68 -16.42 -4.62 -16.63
C ASN A 68 -15.49 -3.81 -17.55
N GLU A 69 -14.88 -2.74 -17.03
CA GLU A 69 -13.99 -1.85 -17.76
C GLU A 69 -12.55 -2.36 -17.62
N LYS A 70 -12.16 -3.22 -18.55
CA LYS A 70 -10.77 -3.70 -18.72
C LYS A 70 -9.77 -2.58 -19.04
N GLU A 71 -10.21 -1.34 -19.22
CA GLU A 71 -9.40 -0.20 -19.67
C GLU A 71 -8.43 0.34 -18.62
N HIS A 72 -8.67 0.12 -17.33
CA HIS A 72 -7.80 0.55 -16.24
C HIS A 72 -7.33 -0.63 -15.37
N SER A 73 -6.79 -1.67 -16.01
CA SER A 73 -6.16 -2.78 -15.29
C SER A 73 -4.82 -2.31 -14.71
N GLU A 74 -4.87 -1.65 -13.55
CA GLU A 74 -3.67 -1.36 -12.77
C GLU A 74 -2.97 -2.68 -12.43
N ARG A 75 -1.67 -2.76 -12.72
CA ARG A 75 -0.85 -3.93 -12.39
C ARG A 75 0.16 -3.55 -11.33
N PHE A 76 0.31 -4.40 -10.31
CA PHE A 76 1.28 -4.18 -9.24
C PHE A 76 2.49 -5.07 -9.43
N GLU A 77 3.67 -4.50 -9.62
CA GLU A 77 4.93 -5.25 -9.68
C GLU A 77 5.34 -5.71 -8.28
N PHE A 78 5.71 -6.99 -8.15
CA PHE A 78 6.35 -7.50 -6.95
C PHE A 78 7.82 -7.12 -6.95
N ILE A 79 8.20 -6.23 -6.04
CA ILE A 79 9.58 -5.76 -5.89
C ILE A 79 10.32 -6.62 -4.87
N ILE A 80 9.80 -6.70 -3.64
CA ILE A 80 10.47 -7.36 -2.52
C ILE A 80 9.46 -7.81 -1.46
N GLU A 81 9.78 -8.90 -0.78
CA GLU A 81 9.10 -9.32 0.45
C GLU A 81 9.84 -8.78 1.68
N LEU A 82 9.11 -8.12 2.56
CA LEU A 82 9.66 -7.64 3.83
C LEU A 82 9.75 -8.77 4.84
N LYS A 83 10.84 -8.80 5.61
CA LYS A 83 10.92 -9.67 6.80
C LYS A 83 9.79 -9.31 7.77
N GLU A 84 9.21 -10.33 8.41
CA GLU A 84 8.04 -10.19 9.27
C GLU A 84 8.18 -9.10 10.35
N LEU A 85 9.30 -9.07 11.07
CA LEU A 85 9.58 -8.07 12.12
C LEU A 85 9.52 -6.63 11.58
N TYR A 86 10.02 -6.40 10.37
CA TYR A 86 9.99 -5.07 9.75
C TYR A 86 8.56 -4.70 9.33
N ALA A 87 7.83 -5.65 8.75
CA ALA A 87 6.43 -5.45 8.38
C ALA A 87 5.56 -5.11 9.59
N GLN A 88 5.74 -5.81 10.71
CA GLN A 88 5.04 -5.54 11.97
C GLN A 88 5.32 -4.11 12.47
N ARG A 89 6.60 -3.70 12.51
CA ARG A 89 6.98 -2.35 12.94
C ARG A 89 6.36 -1.25 12.08
N ILE A 90 6.27 -1.46 10.76
CA ILE A 90 5.64 -0.51 9.84
C ILE A 90 4.15 -0.39 10.13
N VAL A 91 3.46 -1.52 10.33
CA VAL A 91 2.02 -1.53 10.66
C VAL A 91 1.75 -0.81 11.98
N GLU A 92 2.58 -1.02 12.99
CA GLU A 92 2.47 -0.32 14.29
C GLU A 92 2.68 1.19 14.14
N GLU A 93 3.75 1.61 13.46
CA GLU A 93 4.06 3.03 13.25
C GLU A 93 2.96 3.73 12.43
N TYR A 94 2.46 3.05 11.40
CA TYR A 94 1.38 3.55 10.56
C TYR A 94 0.07 3.67 11.35
N SER A 95 -0.30 2.64 12.10
CA SER A 95 -1.51 2.62 12.93
C SER A 95 -1.48 3.67 14.04
N SER A 96 -0.31 3.87 14.66
CA SER A 96 -0.09 4.93 15.66
C SER A 96 -0.26 6.32 15.05
N SER A 97 0.26 6.53 13.84
CA SER A 97 0.11 7.78 13.10
C SER A 97 -1.34 8.04 12.72
N LEU A 98 -2.07 7.01 12.27
CA LEU A 98 -3.48 7.09 11.90
C LEU A 98 -4.40 7.34 13.11
N SER A 99 -4.14 6.66 14.24
CA SER A 99 -4.91 6.81 15.48
C SER A 99 -4.87 8.25 16.02
N ARG A 100 -3.73 8.93 15.87
CA ARG A 100 -3.58 10.33 16.27
C ARG A 100 -4.46 11.29 15.45
N VAL A 101 -4.74 11.00 14.19
CA VAL A 101 -5.61 11.82 13.34
C VAL A 101 -7.08 11.74 13.79
N GLY A 102 -7.47 10.68 14.51
CA GLY A 102 -8.82 10.51 15.08
C GLY A 102 -8.99 11.06 16.50
N LEU A 103 -7.95 11.61 17.11
CA LEU A 103 -7.98 12.23 18.45
C LEU A 103 -8.12 13.75 18.42
N ASP A 104 -7.92 14.39 17.27
CA ASP A 104 -8.33 15.78 17.10
C ASP A 104 -9.86 15.82 17.00
N GLU A 105 -10.49 16.61 17.87
CA GLU A 105 -11.93 16.86 17.82
C GLU A 105 -12.38 17.06 16.37
N PRO A 106 -13.50 16.44 15.96
CA PRO A 106 -13.99 16.64 14.62
C PRO A 106 -14.18 18.13 14.35
N GLU A 107 -13.70 18.62 13.20
CA GLU A 107 -13.80 20.02 12.79
C GLU A 107 -15.24 20.59 12.88
N TRP A 108 -16.27 19.74 12.77
CA TRP A 108 -17.67 20.12 12.95
C TRP A 108 -18.07 20.41 14.40
N VAL A 109 -17.35 19.90 15.40
CA VAL A 109 -17.50 20.26 16.82
C VAL A 109 -16.90 21.64 17.08
N ARG A 110 -15.79 22.00 16.42
CA ARG A 110 -15.13 23.31 16.58
C ARG A 110 -15.96 24.50 16.11
N ARG A 111 -16.94 24.30 15.21
CA ARG A 111 -17.79 25.38 14.68
C ARG A 111 -19.06 25.65 15.50
N LEU A 112 -19.30 24.89 16.57
CA LEU A 112 -20.51 25.00 17.40
C LEU A 112 -20.30 25.77 18.72
N ASN A 113 -19.09 26.26 18.99
CA ASN A 113 -18.79 27.13 20.13
C ASN A 113 -18.42 28.54 19.68
#